data_AF-A0A5C4L1J7-F1
#
_entry.id   AF-A0A5C4L1J7-F1
#
_cell.length_a   1.000
_cell.length_b   1.000
_cell.length_c   1.000
_cell.angle_alpha   90.00
_cell.angle_beta   90.00
_cell.angle_gamma   90.00
#
_symmetry.space_group_name_H-M   'P 1'
#
loop_
_entity.id
_entity.type
_entity.pdbx_description
1 polymer ?
#
loop_
_entity_poly.entity_id
_entity_poly.type
_entity_poly.pdbx_seq_one_letter_code
_entity_poly.pdbx_strand_id
1 'polypeptide(L)'
;MRHASLEVLMKRLGEPENAIMVSLGTPAGKSLNMQKGFWEYIRSYMNNGPWFDHNGDHSESDEFVKSQLALNLKQSEHLSAWRKIIQNKKEASGGKNFLTGTDALMLISNIIFYPSNKIQEFVYERAKRRSRNRWPEIVTERLRSDGPTTRLIDLERERGFSV
;
A
#
# COMPACT_ATOMS: atom_id res chain seq x y z
N MET A 1 17.89 -16.25 10.17
CA MET A 1 17.30 -15.10 9.43
C MET A 1 17.06 -13.98 10.43
N ARG A 2 17.52 -12.76 10.16
CA ARG A 2 17.22 -11.60 11.02
C ARG A 2 15.91 -10.99 10.53
N HIS A 3 14.85 -11.16 11.31
CA HIS A 3 13.56 -10.52 11.08
C HIS A 3 13.60 -9.14 11.73
N ALA A 4 13.17 -8.11 11.00
CA ALA A 4 13.01 -6.77 11.54
C ALA A 4 11.53 -6.40 11.41
N SER A 5 10.85 -6.15 12.54
CA SER A 5 9.56 -5.45 12.52
C SER A 5 9.83 -3.96 12.35
N LEU A 6 9.00 -3.29 11.55
CA LEU A 6 8.92 -1.84 11.55
C LEU A 6 7.69 -1.49 12.38
N GLU A 7 7.89 -0.72 13.45
CA GLU A 7 6.83 -0.32 14.37
C GLU A 7 6.77 1.20 14.39
N VAL A 8 5.56 1.73 14.39
CA VAL A 8 5.31 3.17 14.44
C VAL A 8 4.33 3.49 15.57
N LEU A 9 4.66 4.54 16.31
CA LEU A 9 3.74 5.14 17.27
C LEU A 9 2.83 6.11 16.50
N MET A 10 1.54 5.79 16.43
CA MET A 10 0.54 6.67 15.84
C MET A 10 -0.19 7.42 16.95
N LYS A 11 -0.14 8.74 16.93
CA LYS A 11 -0.93 9.62 17.81
C LYS A 11 -2.14 10.14 17.05
N ARG A 12 -3.27 10.29 17.74
CA ARG A 12 -4.47 10.92 17.17
C ARG A 12 -4.24 12.43 17.05
N LEU A 13 -4.56 12.98 15.88
CA LEU A 13 -4.49 14.42 15.63
C LEU A 13 -5.40 15.18 16.61
N GLY A 14 -4.81 16.11 17.37
CA GLY A 14 -5.48 16.94 18.38
C GLY A 14 -5.66 16.28 19.75
N GLU A 15 -5.32 14.99 19.88
CA GLU A 15 -5.44 14.20 21.12
C GLU A 15 -4.20 13.29 21.24
N PRO A 16 -2.99 13.85 21.45
CA PRO A 16 -1.73 13.11 21.39
C PRO A 16 -1.58 12.02 22.46
N GLU A 17 -2.35 12.10 23.55
CA GLU A 17 -2.48 11.07 24.58
C GLU A 17 -3.15 9.79 24.06
N ASN A 18 -3.98 9.91 23.03
CA ASN A 18 -4.60 8.79 22.34
C ASN A 18 -3.63 8.23 21.29
N ALA A 19 -2.68 7.42 21.75
CA ALA A 19 -1.65 6.81 20.94
C ALA A 19 -1.80 5.28 20.84
N ILE A 20 -1.44 4.73 19.68
CA ILE A 20 -1.38 3.29 19.44
C ILE A 20 -0.03 2.93 18.82
N MET A 21 0.58 1.85 19.30
CA MET A 21 1.75 1.25 18.65
C MET A 21 1.26 0.30 17.55
N VAL A 22 1.72 0.51 16.33
CA VAL A 22 1.30 -0.28 15.16
C VAL A 22 2.51 -0.94 14.52
N SER A 23 2.45 -2.26 14.39
CA SER A 23 3.41 -3.01 13.58
C SER A 23 3.03 -2.91 12.11
N LEU A 24 3.94 -2.40 11.27
CA LEU A 24 3.71 -2.19 9.85
C LEU A 24 3.97 -3.48 9.05
N GLY A 25 3.03 -4.42 9.21
CA GLY A 25 3.01 -5.70 8.51
C GLY A 25 3.81 -6.81 9.21
N THR A 26 3.90 -7.96 8.54
CA THR A 26 4.54 -9.14 9.14
C THR A 26 6.06 -8.98 9.20
N PRO A 27 6.73 -9.35 10.31
CA PRO A 27 8.20 -9.37 10.38
C PRO A 27 8.80 -10.59 9.66
N ALA A 28 7.99 -11.62 9.41
CA ALA A 28 8.41 -12.86 8.77
C ALA A 28 8.83 -12.61 7.30
N GLY A 29 10.01 -13.11 6.93
CA GLY A 29 10.55 -13.01 5.57
C GLY A 29 11.05 -11.62 5.16
N LYS A 30 10.96 -10.60 6.00
CA LYS A 30 11.43 -9.24 5.67
C LYS A 30 12.87 -9.02 6.11
N SER A 31 13.72 -8.59 5.18
CA SER A 31 15.09 -8.15 5.46
C SER A 31 15.12 -6.71 5.96
N LEU A 32 16.19 -6.33 6.66
CA LEU A 32 16.41 -4.96 7.10
C LEU A 32 16.44 -3.97 5.92
N ASN A 33 17.08 -4.35 4.80
CA ASN A 33 17.12 -3.50 3.60
C ASN A 33 15.73 -3.24 3.03
N MET A 34 14.86 -4.25 3.04
CA MET A 34 13.48 -4.09 2.58
C MET A 34 12.67 -3.19 3.52
N GLN A 35 12.86 -3.34 4.83
CA GLN A 35 12.24 -2.45 5.82
C GLN A 35 12.76 -1.01 5.72
N LYS A 36 14.05 -0.82 5.42
CA LYS A 36 14.63 0.50 5.15
C LYS A 36 13.96 1.17 3.97
N GLY A 37 13.78 0.47 2.85
CA GLY A 37 13.09 1.03 1.68
C GLY A 37 11.66 1.45 1.99
N PHE A 38 10.93 0.63 2.74
CA PHE A 38 9.58 0.96 3.18
C PHE A 38 9.54 2.13 4.17
N TRP A 39 10.51 2.22 5.08
CA TRP A 39 10.66 3.37 5.97
C TRP A 39 10.94 4.67 5.20
N GLU A 40 11.87 4.67 4.24
CA GLU A 40 12.15 5.86 3.43
C GLU A 40 10.93 6.29 2.61
N TYR A 41 10.11 5.35 2.12
CA TYR A 41 8.83 5.68 1.49
C TYR A 41 7.90 6.44 2.44
N ILE A 42 7.68 5.92 3.66
CA ILE A 42 6.82 6.56 4.66
C ILE A 42 7.38 7.94 5.04
N ARG A 43 8.68 8.02 5.30
CA ARG A 43 9.37 9.26 5.66
C ARG A 43 9.22 10.32 4.57
N SER A 44 9.42 9.95 3.31
CA SER A 44 9.28 10.85 2.16
C SER A 44 7.85 11.33 2.04
N TYR A 45 6.86 10.42 2.14
CA TYR A 45 5.45 10.79 2.15
C TYR A 45 5.07 11.75 3.28
N MET A 46 5.59 11.53 4.49
CA MET A 46 5.26 12.36 5.66
C MET A 46 5.90 13.75 5.61
N ASN A 47 7.11 13.87 5.06
CA ASN A 47 7.86 15.12 5.01
C ASN A 47 7.55 15.94 3.75
N ASN A 48 7.47 15.28 2.59
CA ASN A 48 7.35 15.92 1.28
C ASN A 48 5.94 15.85 0.71
N GLY A 49 5.04 15.09 1.34
CA GLY A 49 3.67 14.90 0.87
C GLY A 49 3.53 13.75 -0.12
N PRO A 50 2.36 13.61 -0.77
CA PRO A 50 2.05 12.45 -1.60
C PRO A 50 2.83 12.40 -2.93
N TRP A 51 3.54 13.46 -3.31
CA TRP A 51 4.22 13.58 -4.59
C TRP A 51 5.73 13.68 -4.39
N PHE A 52 6.42 12.56 -4.62
CA PHE A 52 7.87 12.49 -4.51
C PHE A 52 8.46 11.59 -5.61
N ASP A 53 9.73 11.79 -5.91
CA ASP A 53 10.47 11.04 -6.91
C ASP A 53 11.10 9.75 -6.34
N HIS A 54 11.91 9.06 -7.15
CA HIS A 54 12.59 7.84 -6.74
C HIS A 54 13.66 8.04 -5.65
N ASN A 55 14.14 9.27 -5.44
CA ASN A 55 15.08 9.63 -4.39
C ASN A 55 14.37 10.02 -3.10
N GLY A 56 13.05 10.22 -3.16
CA GLY A 56 12.22 10.67 -2.05
C GLY A 56 12.08 12.19 -1.99
N ASP A 57 12.60 12.94 -2.95
CA ASP A 57 12.47 14.39 -3.02
C ASP A 57 11.10 14.80 -3.59
N HIS A 58 10.60 15.99 -3.21
CA HIS A 58 9.32 16.50 -3.72
C HIS A 58 9.31 16.54 -5.26
N SER A 59 8.18 16.15 -5.85
CA SER A 59 7.97 16.12 -7.30
C SER A 59 6.62 16.75 -7.64
N GLU A 60 6.59 17.57 -8.70
CA GLU A 60 5.33 18.09 -9.27
C GLU A 60 4.59 17.02 -10.11
N SER A 61 5.27 15.92 -10.45
CA SER A 61 4.71 14.81 -11.22
C SER A 61 4.36 13.63 -10.33
N ASP A 62 3.23 12.99 -10.62
CA ASP A 62 2.74 11.79 -9.93
C ASP A 62 3.15 10.47 -10.59
N GLU A 63 3.94 10.52 -11.66
CA GLU A 63 4.32 9.35 -12.46
C GLU A 63 5.00 8.26 -11.63
N PHE A 64 5.95 8.65 -10.77
CA PHE A 64 6.67 7.70 -9.93
C PHE A 64 5.71 6.97 -8.98
N VAL A 65 4.87 7.70 -8.24
CA VAL A 65 3.91 7.13 -7.29
C VAL A 65 2.88 6.26 -7.99
N LYS A 66 2.36 6.69 -9.16
CA LYS A 66 1.47 5.88 -9.99
C LYS A 66 2.14 4.59 -10.47
N SER A 67 3.42 4.65 -10.84
CA SER A 67 4.18 3.45 -11.25
C SER A 67 4.27 2.43 -10.11
N GLN A 68 4.49 2.89 -8.86
CA GLN A 68 4.52 2.02 -7.68
C GLN A 68 3.12 1.46 -7.37
N LEU A 69 2.07 2.28 -7.45
CA LEU A 69 0.69 1.84 -7.22
C LEU A 69 0.21 0.84 -8.27
N ALA A 70 0.67 0.95 -9.52
CA ALA A 70 0.33 0.03 -10.60
C ALA A 70 0.88 -1.39 -10.38
N LEU A 71 1.92 -1.55 -9.56
CA LEU A 71 2.46 -2.87 -9.18
C LEU A 71 1.56 -3.61 -8.18
N ASN A 72 0.59 -2.94 -7.57
CA ASN A 72 -0.31 -3.55 -6.58
C ASN A 72 -1.44 -4.33 -7.26
N LEU A 73 -1.13 -5.58 -7.63
CA LEU A 73 -2.13 -6.51 -8.14
C LEU A 73 -3.16 -6.81 -7.04
N LYS A 74 -4.44 -6.54 -7.30
CA LYS A 74 -5.49 -6.91 -6.34
C LYS A 74 -5.64 -8.42 -6.32
N GLN A 75 -5.93 -8.99 -5.15
CA GLN A 75 -6.16 -10.45 -5.03
C GLN A 75 -7.29 -10.95 -5.94
N SER A 76 -8.27 -10.10 -6.25
CA SER A 76 -9.35 -10.42 -7.18
C SER A 76 -8.90 -10.46 -8.66
N GLU A 77 -7.74 -9.88 -8.98
CA GLU A 77 -7.11 -9.88 -10.30
C GLU A 77 -6.17 -11.08 -10.49
N HIS A 78 -5.88 -11.85 -9.43
CA HIS A 78 -5.03 -13.03 -9.54
C HIS A 78 -5.58 -14.06 -10.53
N LEU A 79 -6.90 -14.25 -10.59
CA LEU A 79 -7.52 -15.17 -11.54
C LEU A 79 -7.27 -14.75 -12.99
N SER A 80 -7.40 -13.47 -13.32
CA SER A 80 -7.15 -12.98 -14.68
C SER A 80 -5.66 -13.01 -15.02
N ALA A 81 -4.79 -12.69 -14.07
CA ALA A 81 -3.34 -12.83 -14.22
C ALA A 81 -2.92 -14.28 -14.49
N TRP A 82 -3.43 -15.24 -13.73
CA TRP A 82 -3.15 -16.67 -13.94
C TRP A 82 -3.67 -17.19 -15.27
N ARG A 83 -4.85 -16.73 -15.73
CA ARG A 83 -5.35 -17.07 -17.08
C ARG A 83 -4.41 -16.58 -18.17
N LYS A 84 -3.87 -15.35 -18.04
CA LYS A 84 -2.87 -14.82 -18.99
C LYS A 84 -1.57 -15.64 -18.97
N ILE A 85 -1.07 -16.02 -17.79
CA ILE A 85 0.11 -16.88 -17.67
C ILE A 85 -0.10 -18.20 -18.41
N ILE A 86 -1.24 -18.86 -18.19
CA ILE A 86 -1.58 -20.13 -18.85
C ILE A 86 -1.72 -19.95 -20.36
N GLN A 87 -2.34 -18.86 -20.82
CA GLN A 87 -2.46 -18.54 -22.24
C GLN A 87 -1.09 -18.35 -22.89
N ASN A 88 -0.20 -17.58 -22.26
CA ASN A 88 1.16 -17.36 -22.77
C ASN A 88 1.95 -18.69 -22.83
N LYS A 89 1.82 -19.55 -21.82
CA LYS A 89 2.43 -20.88 -21.82
C LYS A 89 1.88 -21.75 -22.96
N LYS A 90 0.57 -21.68 -23.21
CA LYS A 90 -0.10 -22.38 -24.31
C LYS A 90 0.43 -21.93 -25.67
N GLU A 91 0.57 -20.63 -25.87
CA GLU A 91 1.10 -20.05 -27.11
C GLU A 91 2.57 -20.45 -27.33
N ALA A 92 3.40 -20.35 -26.28
CA ALA A 92 4.82 -20.70 -26.34
C ALA A 92 5.08 -22.19 -26.62
N SER A 93 4.18 -23.09 -26.23
CA SER A 93 4.35 -24.53 -26.44
C SER A 93 3.58 -25.08 -27.66
N GLY A 94 3.01 -24.20 -28.49
CA GLY A 94 2.16 -24.62 -29.62
C GLY A 94 0.94 -25.43 -29.18
N GLY A 95 0.43 -25.17 -27.97
CA GLY A 95 -0.73 -25.82 -27.39
C GLY A 95 -0.48 -27.18 -26.76
N LYS A 96 0.76 -27.69 -26.73
CA LYS A 96 1.10 -29.02 -26.18
C LYS A 96 1.74 -28.90 -24.81
N ASN A 97 1.36 -29.74 -23.86
CA ASN A 97 1.99 -29.88 -22.53
C ASN A 97 2.21 -28.55 -21.76
N PHE A 98 1.32 -27.56 -21.91
CA PHE A 98 1.47 -26.22 -21.32
C PHE A 98 0.98 -26.09 -19.88
N LEU A 99 0.22 -27.07 -19.39
CA LEU A 99 -0.32 -27.08 -18.02
C LEU A 99 0.46 -28.06 -17.16
N THR A 100 1.14 -27.52 -16.15
CA THR A 100 1.69 -28.34 -15.05
C THR A 100 0.62 -28.60 -13.99
N GLY A 101 0.82 -29.61 -13.13
CA GLY A 101 -0.07 -29.84 -11.98
C GLY A 101 -0.15 -28.63 -11.04
N THR A 102 0.94 -27.89 -10.88
CA THR A 102 0.98 -26.62 -10.15
C THR A 102 0.16 -25.52 -10.81
N ASP A 103 0.16 -25.43 -12.15
CA ASP A 103 -0.66 -24.44 -12.87
C ASP A 103 -2.15 -24.74 -12.70
N ALA A 104 -2.55 -26.01 -12.77
CA ALA A 104 -3.92 -26.45 -12.55
C ALA A 104 -4.37 -26.15 -11.11
N LEU A 105 -3.54 -26.48 -10.11
CA LEU A 105 -3.82 -26.19 -8.70
C LEU A 105 -4.01 -24.69 -8.46
N MET A 106 -3.12 -23.86 -8.99
CA MET A 106 -3.21 -22.40 -8.86
C MET A 106 -4.47 -21.86 -9.53
N LEU A 107 -4.81 -22.34 -10.73
CA LEU A 107 -6.03 -21.91 -11.42
C LEU A 107 -7.29 -22.25 -10.60
N ILE A 108 -7.40 -23.49 -10.13
CA ILE A 108 -8.55 -23.96 -9.33
C ILE A 108 -8.66 -23.15 -8.03
N SER A 109 -7.54 -22.97 -7.32
CA SER A 109 -7.50 -22.16 -6.10
C SER A 109 -8.01 -20.74 -6.35
N ASN A 110 -7.51 -20.07 -7.40
CA ASN A 110 -7.95 -18.72 -7.74
C ASN A 110 -9.44 -18.65 -8.14
N ILE A 111 -10.01 -19.70 -8.73
CA ILE A 111 -11.46 -19.77 -9.01
C ILE A 111 -12.25 -19.89 -7.70
N ILE A 112 -11.85 -20.79 -6.81
CA ILE A 112 -12.52 -21.03 -5.52
C ILE A 112 -12.51 -19.77 -4.66
N PHE A 113 -11.37 -19.06 -4.60
CA PHE A 113 -11.22 -17.87 -3.77
C PHE A 113 -11.69 -16.57 -4.44
N TYR A 114 -11.99 -16.57 -5.74
CA TYR A 114 -12.41 -15.37 -6.46
C TYR A 114 -13.61 -14.63 -5.81
N PRO A 115 -14.71 -15.30 -5.40
CA PRO A 115 -15.82 -14.63 -4.75
C PRO A 115 -15.41 -13.94 -3.44
N SER A 116 -14.62 -14.64 -2.60
CA SER A 116 -14.10 -14.08 -1.35
C SER A 116 -13.25 -12.84 -1.60
N ASN A 117 -12.32 -12.92 -2.56
CA ASN A 117 -11.43 -11.81 -2.92
C ASN A 117 -12.23 -10.59 -3.43
N LYS A 118 -13.33 -10.81 -4.16
CA LYS A 118 -14.21 -9.74 -4.64
C LYS A 118 -15.02 -9.09 -3.52
N ILE A 119 -15.54 -9.90 -2.57
CA ILE A 119 -16.23 -9.38 -1.38
C ILE A 119 -15.25 -8.56 -0.54
N GLN A 120 -14.04 -9.09 -0.32
CA GLN A 120 -12.99 -8.40 0.40
C GLN A 120 -12.64 -7.05 -0.26
N GLU A 121 -12.45 -7.03 -1.58
CA GLU A 121 -12.23 -5.79 -2.34
C GLU A 121 -13.36 -4.77 -2.11
N PHE A 122 -14.62 -5.19 -2.23
CA PHE A 122 -15.77 -4.33 -2.00
C PHE A 122 -15.80 -3.76 -0.58
N VAL A 123 -15.55 -4.60 0.44
CA VAL A 123 -15.50 -4.17 1.85
C VAL A 123 -14.39 -3.16 2.07
N TYR A 124 -13.18 -3.41 1.54
CA TYR A 124 -12.06 -2.48 1.67
C TYR A 124 -12.32 -1.14 0.98
N GLU A 125 -12.87 -1.14 -0.22
CA GLU A 125 -13.22 0.11 -0.92
C GLU A 125 -14.25 0.92 -0.13
N ARG A 126 -15.25 0.25 0.45
CA ARG A 126 -16.24 0.92 1.31
C ARG A 126 -15.64 1.45 2.61
N ALA A 127 -14.75 0.69 3.24
CA ALA A 127 -14.05 1.10 4.46
C ALA A 127 -13.12 2.30 4.20
N LYS A 128 -12.34 2.27 3.11
CA LYS A 128 -11.48 3.40 2.68
C LYS A 128 -12.30 4.66 2.46
N ARG A 129 -13.42 4.58 1.73
CA ARG A 129 -14.31 5.72 1.48
C ARG A 129 -14.88 6.29 2.77
N ARG A 130 -15.36 5.43 3.68
CA ARG A 130 -15.89 5.86 4.99
C ARG A 130 -14.82 6.53 5.85
N SER A 131 -13.60 6.00 5.83
CA SER A 131 -12.45 6.58 6.54
C SER A 131 -12.13 7.98 6.01
N ARG A 132 -11.90 8.12 4.70
CA ARG A 132 -11.56 9.41 4.06
C ARG A 132 -12.61 10.49 4.34
N ASN A 133 -13.89 10.14 4.33
CA ASN A 133 -14.98 11.08 4.62
C ASN A 133 -15.02 11.57 6.08
N ARG A 134 -14.28 10.95 6.99
CA ARG A 134 -14.19 11.32 8.41
C ARG A 134 -12.88 12.01 8.75
N TRP A 135 -11.99 12.21 7.78
CA TRP A 135 -10.73 12.88 8.03
C TRP A 135 -10.97 14.37 8.28
N PRO A 136 -10.28 14.97 9.26
CA PRO A 136 -10.32 16.41 9.47
C PRO A 136 -9.88 17.18 8.22
N GLU A 137 -10.45 18.36 8.00
CA GLU A 137 -10.21 19.19 6.82
C GLU A 137 -8.71 19.44 6.59
N ILE A 138 -7.99 19.80 7.65
CA ILE A 138 -6.52 20.00 7.67
C ILE A 138 -5.74 18.80 7.14
N VAL A 139 -6.25 17.57 7.27
CA VAL A 139 -5.62 16.38 6.71
C VAL A 139 -5.98 16.23 5.23
N THR A 140 -7.25 16.47 4.88
CA THR A 140 -7.71 16.35 3.49
C THR A 140 -7.13 17.41 2.55
N GLU A 141 -6.90 18.64 3.04
CA GLU A 141 -6.24 19.71 2.28
C GLU A 141 -4.81 19.32 1.89
N ARG A 142 -4.05 18.73 2.82
CA ARG A 142 -2.69 18.23 2.57
C ARG A 142 -2.60 17.09 1.56
N LEU A 143 -3.69 16.38 1.33
CA LEU A 143 -3.74 15.31 0.31
C LEU A 143 -3.93 15.86 -1.11
N ARG A 144 -4.26 17.15 -1.27
CA ARG A 144 -4.38 17.78 -2.59
C ARG A 144 -3.00 18.00 -3.20
N SER A 145 -2.94 18.10 -4.52
CA SER A 145 -1.69 18.42 -5.22
C SER A 145 -1.14 19.81 -4.92
N ASP A 146 -2.02 20.76 -4.65
CA ASP A 146 -1.73 22.12 -4.21
C ASP A 146 -1.77 22.28 -2.67
N GLY A 147 -1.78 21.16 -1.94
CA GLY A 147 -1.95 21.14 -0.49
C GLY A 147 -0.70 21.61 0.28
N PRO A 148 -0.85 22.05 1.53
CA PRO A 148 0.29 22.49 2.34
C PRO A 148 1.22 21.32 2.72
N THR A 149 2.53 21.55 2.64
CA THR A 149 3.56 20.57 3.02
C THR A 149 3.88 20.58 4.51
N THR A 150 3.43 21.60 5.27
CA THR A 150 3.63 21.71 6.72
C THR A 150 3.20 20.46 7.46
N ARG A 151 4.09 19.89 8.28
CA ARG A 151 3.82 18.63 8.96
C ARG A 151 2.74 18.83 10.03
N LEU A 152 1.84 17.86 10.19
CA LEU A 152 0.80 17.90 11.24
C LEU A 152 1.42 18.08 12.63
N ILE A 153 2.59 17.48 12.85
CA ILE A 153 3.31 17.57 14.12
C ILE A 153 3.76 19.01 14.43
N ASP A 154 4.14 19.78 13.41
CA ASP A 154 4.57 21.17 13.57
C ASP A 154 3.34 22.02 13.95
N LEU A 155 2.21 21.79 13.28
CA LEU A 155 0.93 22.45 13.59
C LEU A 155 0.41 22.10 14.98
N GLU A 156 0.60 20.87 15.45
CA GLU A 156 0.23 20.48 16.81
C GLU A 156 1.14 21.12 17.86
N ARG A 157 2.44 21.27 17.57
CA ARG A 157 3.38 21.99 18.45
C ARG A 157 3.04 23.47 18.56
N GLU A 158 2.68 24.10 17.45
CA GLU A 158 2.18 25.49 17.44
C GLU A 158 0.92 25.66 18.29
N ARG A 159 0.09 24.63 18.37
CA ARG A 159 -1.11 24.58 19.24
C ARG A 159 -0.79 24.22 20.71
N GLY A 160 0.48 24.01 21.05
CA GLY A 160 0.93 23.70 22.41
C GLY A 160 0.85 22.23 22.81
N PHE A 161 0.62 21.32 21.87
CA PHE A 161 0.64 19.88 22.16
C PHE A 161 2.07 19.34 22.30
N SER A 162 2.26 18.36 23.19
CA SER A 162 3.52 17.62 23.35
C SER A 162 3.54 16.40 22.41
N VAL A 163 4.16 16.58 21.24
CA VAL A 163 4.08 15.65 20.11
C VAL A 163 5.43 15.11 19.66
#